data_AF-A0A4Y6KTX5-F1
#
_entry.id   AF-A0A4Y6KTX5-F1
#
_cell.length_a   1.000
_cell.length_b   1.000
_cell.length_c   1.000
_cell.angle_alpha   90.00
_cell.angle_beta   90.00
_cell.angle_gamma   90.00
#
_symmetry.space_group_name_H-M   'P 1'
#
loop_
_entity.id
_entity.type
_entity.pdbx_description
1 polymer ?
#
loop_
_entity_poly.entity_id
_entity_poly.type
_entity_poly.pdbx_seq_one_letter_code
_entity_poly.pdbx_strand_id
1 'polypeptide(L)'
;MSLLAQLKKDSLLARKSGAGVRSTLLSTLIAEAEMVGKNAGNRESTDDEVQQTIRKFLKNNQEALSVIKDDARRAALAEESAILTGYLPPMAGEAEVKAFIAETVAGLADRSPKSMGAVMAALKAKFGTGFDAKQANAWVREALSA
;
A
#
# COMPACT_ATOMS: atom_id res chain seq x y z
N MET A 1 -5.89 10.38 -14.28
CA MET A 1 -5.08 9.28 -14.87
C MET A 1 -5.02 8.20 -13.81
N SER A 2 -5.27 6.93 -14.16
CA SER A 2 -5.11 5.83 -13.19
C SER A 2 -3.66 5.70 -12.74
N LEU A 3 -3.44 5.11 -11.57
CA LEU A 3 -2.10 4.84 -11.06
C LEU A 3 -1.31 3.94 -12.02
N LEU A 4 -1.96 2.94 -12.61
CA LEU A 4 -1.34 2.07 -13.61
C LEU A 4 -0.88 2.86 -14.86
N ALA A 5 -1.69 3.79 -15.35
CA ALA A 5 -1.32 4.64 -16.47
C ALA A 5 -0.17 5.60 -16.12
N GLN A 6 -0.14 6.12 -14.89
CA GLN A 6 0.98 6.93 -14.39
C GLN A 6 2.29 6.12 -14.35
N LEU A 7 2.27 4.89 -13.81
CA LEU A 7 3.45 4.02 -13.78
C LEU A 7 4.00 3.74 -15.19
N LYS A 8 3.11 3.47 -16.16
CA LYS A 8 3.49 3.28 -17.57
C LYS A 8 4.17 4.51 -18.16
N LYS A 9 3.61 5.70 -17.93
CA LYS A 9 4.20 6.96 -18.37
C LYS A 9 5.60 7.17 -17.77
N ASP A 10 5.74 6.96 -16.47
CA ASP A 10 6.99 7.18 -15.75
C ASP A 10 8.05 6.13 -16.12
N SER A 11 7.66 4.89 -16.41
CA SER A 11 8.56 3.85 -16.94
C SER A 11 9.17 4.26 -18.27
N LEU A 12 8.37 4.84 -19.19
CA LEU A 12 8.88 5.34 -20.47
C LEU A 12 9.85 6.51 -20.28
N LEU A 13 9.56 7.42 -19.36
CA LEU A 13 10.45 8.53 -19.03
C LEU A 13 11.78 8.02 -18.44
N ALA A 14 11.73 7.08 -17.50
CA ALA A 14 12.90 6.47 -16.89
C ALA A 14 13.82 5.79 -17.91
N ARG A 15 13.24 5.11 -18.91
CA ARG A 15 13.99 4.51 -20.03
C ARG A 15 14.70 5.56 -20.87
N LYS A 16 14.02 6.67 -21.18
CA LYS A 16 14.58 7.77 -21.99
C LYS A 16 15.70 8.52 -21.26
N SER A 17 15.61 8.66 -19.94
CA SER A 17 16.59 9.37 -19.14
C SER A 17 17.75 8.50 -18.64
N GLY A 18 17.80 7.21 -18.99
CA GLY A 18 18.83 6.27 -18.52
C GLY A 18 18.75 5.93 -17.03
N ALA A 19 17.60 6.13 -16.37
CA ALA A 19 17.40 5.80 -14.97
C ALA A 19 17.20 4.29 -14.79
N GLY A 20 18.32 3.53 -14.81
CA GLY A 20 18.32 2.06 -14.89
C GLY A 20 17.52 1.36 -13.79
N VAL A 21 17.72 1.73 -12.53
CA VAL A 21 17.00 1.17 -11.38
C VAL A 21 15.49 1.40 -11.51
N ARG A 22 15.08 2.67 -11.69
CA ARG A 22 13.67 3.03 -11.87
C ARG A 22 13.02 2.33 -13.07
N SER A 23 13.70 2.30 -14.21
CA SER A 23 13.20 1.65 -15.43
C SER A 23 12.93 0.16 -15.19
N THR A 24 13.89 -0.53 -14.57
CA THR A 24 13.82 -1.97 -14.31
C THR A 24 12.70 -2.28 -13.32
N LEU A 25 12.69 -1.57 -12.18
CA LEU A 25 11.66 -1.69 -11.16
C LEU A 25 10.25 -1.49 -11.72
N LEU A 26 10.03 -0.37 -12.43
CA LEU A 26 8.71 -0.04 -12.95
C LEU A 26 8.24 -1.04 -14.00
N SER A 27 9.15 -1.61 -14.79
CA SER A 27 8.80 -2.64 -15.78
C SER A 27 8.21 -3.89 -15.11
N THR A 28 8.87 -4.39 -14.06
CA THR A 28 8.41 -5.56 -13.30
C THR A 28 7.13 -5.26 -12.53
N LEU A 29 7.07 -4.08 -11.87
CA LEU A 29 5.91 -3.64 -11.12
C LEU A 29 4.66 -3.55 -11.99
N ILE A 30 4.76 -2.94 -13.18
CA ILE A 30 3.63 -2.80 -14.10
C ILE A 30 3.13 -4.17 -14.54
N ALA A 31 4.03 -5.11 -14.87
CA ALA A 31 3.65 -6.45 -15.29
C ALA A 31 2.88 -7.18 -14.18
N GLU A 32 3.39 -7.18 -12.95
CA GLU A 32 2.68 -7.79 -11.81
C GLU A 32 1.35 -7.09 -11.51
N ALA A 33 1.32 -5.77 -11.57
CA ALA A 33 0.10 -5.00 -11.34
C ALA A 33 -0.97 -5.32 -12.40
N GLU A 34 -0.63 -5.38 -13.68
CA GLU A 34 -1.56 -5.74 -14.76
C GLU A 34 -2.10 -7.16 -14.64
N MET A 35 -1.29 -8.10 -14.16
CA MET A 35 -1.70 -9.49 -14.00
C MET A 35 -2.88 -9.64 -13.03
N VAL A 36 -3.02 -8.74 -12.05
CA VAL A 36 -4.16 -8.74 -11.11
C VAL A 36 -5.48 -8.58 -11.85
N GLY A 37 -5.65 -7.51 -12.63
CA GLY A 37 -6.86 -7.27 -13.42
C GLY A 37 -7.07 -8.29 -14.53
N LYS A 38 -5.99 -8.75 -15.19
CA LYS A 38 -6.05 -9.81 -16.21
C LYS A 38 -6.63 -11.10 -15.64
N ASN A 39 -6.16 -11.52 -14.47
CA ASN A 39 -6.67 -12.71 -13.79
C ASN A 39 -8.08 -12.51 -13.20
N ALA A 40 -8.47 -11.26 -12.93
CA ALA A 40 -9.80 -10.89 -12.43
C ALA A 40 -10.81 -10.57 -13.54
N GLY A 41 -10.86 -11.43 -14.58
CA GLY A 41 -11.82 -11.29 -15.68
C GLY A 41 -11.33 -10.46 -16.87
N ASN A 42 -10.03 -10.45 -17.13
CA ASN A 42 -9.41 -9.76 -18.26
C ASN A 42 -9.72 -8.25 -18.32
N ARG A 43 -9.73 -7.59 -17.15
CA ARG A 43 -9.95 -6.14 -17.02
C ARG A 43 -8.65 -5.41 -16.69
N GLU A 44 -8.72 -4.08 -16.71
CA GLU A 44 -7.65 -3.25 -16.13
C GLU A 44 -7.64 -3.39 -14.60
N SER A 45 -6.45 -3.34 -14.02
CA SER A 45 -6.26 -3.30 -12.57
C SER A 45 -6.68 -1.95 -12.02
N THR A 46 -7.40 -1.98 -10.90
CA THR A 46 -7.82 -0.79 -10.17
C THR A 46 -6.65 -0.16 -9.41
N ASP A 47 -6.76 1.11 -9.03
CA ASP A 47 -5.71 1.79 -8.26
C ASP A 47 -5.44 1.10 -6.92
N ASP A 48 -6.46 0.58 -6.24
CA ASP A 48 -6.33 -0.20 -5.00
C ASP A 48 -5.46 -1.46 -5.23
N GLU A 49 -5.67 -2.18 -6.33
CA GLU A 49 -4.90 -3.38 -6.67
C GLU A 49 -3.45 -3.04 -7.02
N VAL A 50 -3.23 -1.95 -7.75
CA VAL A 50 -1.88 -1.46 -8.06
C VAL A 50 -1.14 -1.07 -6.77
N GLN A 51 -1.81 -0.38 -5.84
CA GLN A 51 -1.24 -0.03 -4.54
C GLN A 51 -0.91 -1.27 -3.69
N GLN A 52 -1.75 -2.32 -3.74
CA GLN A 52 -1.44 -3.60 -3.08
C GLN A 52 -0.19 -4.25 -3.65
N THR A 53 -0.01 -4.25 -4.98
CA THR A 53 1.21 -4.75 -5.62
C THR A 53 2.43 -3.92 -5.23
N ILE A 54 2.32 -2.59 -5.16
CA ILE A 54 3.41 -1.72 -4.67
C ILE A 54 3.80 -2.07 -3.22
N ARG A 55 2.82 -2.27 -2.33
CA ARG A 55 3.08 -2.67 -0.94
C ARG A 55 3.74 -4.05 -0.84
N LYS A 56 3.38 -4.99 -1.71
CA LYS A 56 4.06 -6.29 -1.82
C LYS A 56 5.55 -6.11 -2.18
N PHE A 57 5.87 -5.25 -3.13
CA PHE A 57 7.26 -4.96 -3.49
C PHE A 57 8.04 -4.32 -2.34
N LEU A 58 7.45 -3.35 -1.64
CA LEU A 58 8.07 -2.73 -0.46
C LEU A 58 8.38 -3.77 0.62
N LYS A 59 7.43 -4.67 0.91
CA LYS A 59 7.64 -5.76 1.86
C LYS A 59 8.80 -6.68 1.42
N ASN A 60 8.81 -7.10 0.15
CA ASN A 60 9.87 -7.94 -0.40
C ASN A 60 11.25 -7.25 -0.30
N ASN A 61 11.32 -5.93 -0.55
CA ASN A 61 12.55 -5.16 -0.43
C ASN A 61 13.03 -5.07 1.01
N GLN A 62 12.11 -4.88 1.97
CA GLN A 62 12.43 -4.88 3.40
C GLN A 62 12.94 -6.25 3.86
N GLU A 63 12.30 -7.34 3.44
CA GLU A 63 12.76 -8.70 3.72
C GLU A 63 14.15 -8.96 3.11
N ALA A 64 14.36 -8.55 1.86
CA ALA A 64 15.65 -8.67 1.19
C ALA A 64 16.76 -7.85 1.88
N LEU A 65 16.48 -6.64 2.33
CA LEU A 65 17.42 -5.78 3.08
C LEU A 65 17.86 -6.41 4.41
N SER A 66 17.02 -7.26 5.01
CA SER A 66 17.34 -7.95 6.27
C SER A 66 18.37 -9.09 6.10
N VAL A 67 18.51 -9.63 4.88
CA VAL A 67 19.39 -10.78 4.59
C VAL A 67 20.56 -10.46 3.67
N ILE A 68 20.41 -9.48 2.77
CA ILE A 68 21.45 -9.10 1.80
C ILE A 68 22.55 -8.29 2.50
N LYS A 69 23.79 -8.72 2.29
CA LYS A 69 25.00 -8.09 2.81
C LYS A 69 25.73 -7.21 1.78
N ASP A 70 25.42 -7.36 0.49
CA ASP A 70 26.05 -6.58 -0.57
C ASP A 70 25.54 -5.12 -0.56
N ASP A 71 26.44 -4.17 -0.35
CA ASP A 71 26.09 -2.76 -0.17
C ASP A 71 25.50 -2.12 -1.42
N ALA A 72 25.99 -2.49 -2.61
CA ALA A 72 25.45 -1.99 -3.87
C ALA A 72 23.99 -2.44 -4.07
N ARG A 73 23.68 -3.71 -3.76
CA ARG A 73 22.32 -4.23 -3.81
C ARG A 73 21.42 -3.63 -2.74
N ARG A 74 21.93 -3.40 -1.52
CA ARG A 74 21.19 -2.69 -0.46
C ARG A 74 20.84 -1.27 -0.88
N ALA A 75 21.78 -0.54 -1.48
CA ALA A 75 21.55 0.80 -2.01
C ALA A 75 20.47 0.80 -3.11
N ALA A 76 20.52 -0.16 -4.04
CA ALA A 76 19.48 -0.31 -5.07
C ALA A 76 18.10 -0.59 -4.45
N LEU A 77 17.99 -1.47 -3.45
CA LEU A 77 16.72 -1.76 -2.77
C LEU A 77 16.17 -0.57 -1.98
N ALA A 78 17.05 0.26 -1.42
CA ALA A 78 16.66 1.51 -0.76
C ALA A 78 16.11 2.53 -1.77
N GLU A 79 16.77 2.68 -2.93
CA GLU A 79 16.28 3.51 -4.03
C GLU A 79 14.92 3.01 -4.55
N GLU A 80 14.79 1.70 -4.78
CA GLU A 80 13.53 1.08 -5.20
C GLU A 80 12.41 1.37 -4.18
N SER A 81 12.70 1.24 -2.89
CA SER A 81 11.72 1.52 -1.82
C SER A 81 11.28 2.99 -1.81
N ALA A 82 12.21 3.92 -2.04
CA ALA A 82 11.89 5.35 -2.16
C ALA A 82 11.01 5.63 -3.37
N ILE A 83 11.31 5.03 -4.53
CA ILE A 83 10.50 5.15 -5.74
C ILE A 83 9.08 4.61 -5.51
N LEU A 84 8.95 3.41 -4.94
CA LEU A 84 7.66 2.76 -4.65
C LEU A 84 6.81 3.59 -3.69
N THR A 85 7.43 4.13 -2.62
CA THR A 85 6.74 4.97 -1.64
C THR A 85 6.15 6.22 -2.28
N GLY A 86 6.83 6.81 -3.28
CA GLY A 86 6.32 7.96 -4.02
C GLY A 86 5.02 7.73 -4.82
N TYR A 87 4.60 6.47 -4.99
CA TYR A 87 3.35 6.09 -5.65
C TYR A 87 2.22 5.70 -4.69
N LEU A 88 2.48 5.73 -3.38
CA LEU A 88 1.46 5.42 -2.38
C LEU A 88 0.92 6.71 -1.74
N PRO A 89 -0.36 6.71 -1.32
CA PRO A 89 -0.86 7.73 -0.42
C PRO A 89 -0.02 7.76 0.88
N PRO A 90 0.11 8.93 1.52
CA PRO A 90 0.76 9.02 2.83
C PRO A 90 0.08 8.06 3.81
N MET A 91 0.91 7.37 4.60
CA MET A 91 0.43 6.47 5.65
C MET A 91 0.03 7.30 6.87
N ALA A 92 -1.20 7.10 7.34
CA ALA A 92 -1.64 7.58 8.64
C ALA A 92 -0.79 6.93 9.73
N GLY A 93 -0.41 7.73 10.74
CA GLY A 93 0.35 7.24 11.87
C GLY A 93 -0.49 6.35 12.79
N GLU A 94 0.14 5.45 13.53
CA GLU A 94 -0.55 4.58 14.50
C GLU A 94 -1.45 5.39 15.46
N ALA A 95 -0.93 6.48 16.03
CA ALA A 95 -1.67 7.32 16.96
C ALA A 95 -2.91 7.97 16.32
N GLU A 96 -2.78 8.40 15.06
CA GLU A 96 -3.87 9.00 14.29
C GLU A 96 -4.98 7.97 14.00
N VAL A 97 -4.58 6.76 13.59
CA VAL A 97 -5.52 5.66 13.32
C VAL A 97 -6.23 5.24 14.61
N LYS A 98 -5.49 5.04 15.71
CA LYS A 98 -6.07 4.71 17.02
C LYS A 98 -7.03 5.78 17.53
N ALA A 99 -6.67 7.06 17.40
CA ALA A 99 -7.54 8.17 17.80
C ALA A 99 -8.85 8.16 16.99
N PHE A 100 -8.77 7.94 15.68
CA PHE A 100 -9.96 7.85 14.84
C PHE A 100 -10.83 6.62 15.17
N ILE A 101 -10.22 5.48 15.48
CA ILE A 101 -10.95 4.29 15.94
C ILE A 101 -11.71 4.61 17.24
N ALA A 102 -11.04 5.20 18.23
CA ALA A 102 -11.65 5.55 19.51
C ALA A 102 -12.82 6.52 19.35
N GLU A 103 -12.64 7.56 18.53
CA GLU A 103 -13.69 8.53 18.19
C GLU A 103 -14.89 7.85 17.51
N THR A 104 -14.62 7.00 16.51
CA THR A 104 -15.66 6.27 15.78
C THR A 104 -16.45 5.35 16.71
N VAL A 105 -15.76 4.58 17.56
CA VAL A 105 -16.40 3.66 18.52
C VAL A 105 -17.20 4.42 19.58
N ALA A 106 -16.71 5.58 20.04
CA ALA A 106 -17.42 6.39 21.02
C ALA A 106 -18.79 6.85 20.52
N GLY A 107 -18.91 7.15 19.21
CA GLY A 107 -20.15 7.57 18.56
C GLY A 107 -21.11 6.44 18.18
N LEU A 108 -20.75 5.16 18.39
CA LEU A 108 -21.64 4.04 18.08
C LEU A 108 -22.66 3.80 19.19
N ALA A 109 -23.91 3.51 18.77
CA ALA A 109 -24.98 3.08 19.67
C ALA A 109 -24.79 1.64 20.16
N ASP A 110 -24.19 0.76 19.34
CA ASP A 110 -23.81 -0.60 19.71
C ASP A 110 -22.29 -0.75 19.59
N ARG A 111 -21.62 -1.09 20.70
CA ARG A 111 -20.17 -1.33 20.77
C ARG A 111 -19.79 -2.80 20.70
N SER A 112 -20.73 -3.67 20.32
CA SER A 112 -20.45 -5.09 20.16
C SER A 112 -19.53 -5.39 18.97
N PRO A 113 -18.95 -6.61 18.89
CA PRO A 113 -18.16 -7.04 17.74
C PRO A 113 -18.89 -6.95 16.39
N LYS A 114 -20.21 -6.81 16.39
CA LYS A 114 -21.01 -6.60 15.16
C LYS A 114 -20.65 -5.27 14.47
N SER A 115 -20.20 -4.28 15.24
CA SER A 115 -19.85 -2.95 14.73
C SER A 115 -18.46 -2.88 14.09
N MET A 116 -17.67 -3.95 14.17
CA MET A 116 -16.34 -4.05 13.55
C MET A 116 -16.34 -3.65 12.07
N GLY A 117 -17.29 -4.17 11.30
CA GLY A 117 -17.38 -3.89 9.86
C GLY A 117 -17.63 -2.41 9.57
N ALA A 118 -18.45 -1.74 10.38
CA ALA A 118 -18.75 -0.32 10.24
C ALA A 118 -17.51 0.55 10.55
N VAL A 119 -16.78 0.22 11.61
CA VAL A 119 -15.54 0.96 11.98
C VAL A 119 -14.47 0.79 10.90
N MET A 120 -14.28 -0.43 10.38
CA MET A 120 -13.34 -0.67 9.27
C MET A 120 -13.76 0.04 7.99
N ALA A 121 -15.06 0.15 7.70
CA ALA A 121 -15.56 0.92 6.57
C ALA A 121 -15.28 2.43 6.74
N ALA A 122 -15.46 2.97 7.95
CA ALA A 122 -15.13 4.36 8.25
C ALA A 122 -13.62 4.65 8.10
N LEU A 123 -12.77 3.73 8.54
CA LEU A 123 -11.31 3.82 8.33
C LEU A 123 -10.96 3.87 6.85
N LYS A 124 -11.55 2.98 6.04
CA LYS A 124 -11.34 2.98 4.59
C LYS A 124 -11.86 4.28 3.94
N ALA A 125 -12.97 4.82 4.42
CA ALA A 125 -13.51 6.09 3.93
C ALA A 125 -12.59 7.28 4.24
N LYS A 126 -11.98 7.32 5.44
CA LYS A 126 -11.09 8.42 5.86
C LYS A 126 -9.69 8.32 5.27
N PHE A 127 -9.08 7.13 5.35
CA PHE A 127 -7.67 6.94 5.04
C PHE A 127 -7.41 6.21 3.72
N GLY A 128 -8.46 5.75 3.03
CA GLY A 128 -8.32 4.95 1.80
C GLY A 128 -7.55 3.67 2.08
N THR A 129 -6.39 3.50 1.41
CA THR A 129 -5.45 2.41 1.69
C THR A 129 -4.26 2.87 2.55
N GLY A 130 -4.21 4.13 2.96
CA GLY A 130 -3.11 4.77 3.68
C GLY A 130 -3.05 4.42 5.16
N PHE A 131 -3.33 3.17 5.55
CA PHE A 131 -3.17 2.68 6.91
C PHE A 131 -2.91 1.17 6.92
N ASP A 132 -2.34 0.65 8.00
CA ASP A 132 -2.17 -0.79 8.18
C ASP A 132 -3.51 -1.43 8.61
N ALA A 133 -4.22 -2.02 7.66
CA ALA A 133 -5.52 -2.64 7.92
C ALA A 133 -5.44 -3.83 8.90
N LYS A 134 -4.30 -4.53 8.97
CA LYS A 134 -4.12 -5.66 9.90
C LYS A 134 -3.98 -5.14 11.34
N GLN A 135 -3.17 -4.12 11.54
CA GLN A 135 -3.03 -3.48 12.85
C GLN A 135 -4.32 -2.78 13.27
N ALA A 136 -4.96 -2.06 12.35
CA ALA A 136 -6.25 -1.41 12.60
C ALA A 136 -7.32 -2.41 13.04
N ASN A 137 -7.40 -3.59 12.41
CA ASN A 137 -8.36 -4.62 12.83
C ASN A 137 -8.15 -5.05 14.29
N ALA A 138 -6.90 -5.22 14.72
CA ALA A 138 -6.58 -5.54 16.11
C ALA A 138 -6.99 -4.42 17.07
N TRP A 139 -6.70 -3.16 16.74
CA TRP A 139 -7.09 -2.00 17.57
C TRP A 139 -8.60 -1.78 17.62
N VAL A 140 -9.32 -1.99 16.52
CA VAL A 140 -10.79 -1.94 16.52
C VAL A 140 -11.37 -3.02 17.42
N ARG A 141 -10.81 -4.24 17.38
CA ARG A 141 -11.25 -5.34 18.25
C ARG A 141 -11.06 -5.00 19.72
N GLU A 142 -9.90 -4.47 20.07
CA GLU A 142 -9.59 -4.01 21.42
C GLU A 142 -10.59 -2.93 21.86
N ALA A 143 -10.82 -1.91 21.04
CA ALA A 143 -11.72 -0.79 21.33
C ALA A 143 -13.21 -1.19 21.48
N LEU A 144 -13.66 -2.25 20.79
CA LEU A 144 -15.03 -2.79 20.91
C LEU A 144 -15.18 -3.83 22.03
N SER A 145 -14.07 -4.29 22.62
CA SER A 145 -14.08 -5.22 23.75
C SER A 145 -13.91 -4.54 25.11
N ALA A 146 -13.63 -3.23 25.10
CA ALA A 146 -13.54 -2.36 26.27
C ALA A 146 -14.92 -1.78 26.63
#